data_AF-A0A1F3Y4N5-F1
#
_entry.id   AF-A0A1F3Y4N5-F1
#
_cell.length_a   1.000
_cell.length_b   1.000
_cell.length_c   1.000
_cell.angle_alpha   90.00
_cell.angle_beta   90.00
_cell.angle_gamma   90.00
#
_symmetry.space_group_name_H-M   'P 1'
#
loop_
_entity.id
_entity.type
_entity.pdbx_description
1 polymer ?
#
loop_
_entity_poly.entity_id
_entity_poly.type
_entity_poly.pdbx_seq_one_letter_code
_entity_poly.pdbx_strand_id
1 'polypeptide(L)'
;MTWQTFLFIPIAMAAFGYSGYRFYILFKLMLSHRARSGRTDQLGSRFKTSIINVLGQKAVLRKKTPGIMHTTLLWAFLLITVGTVEQFATTIYPPANFEFIGREPYWFLMLVQDIATLGVLVAVAYFSYRRFIVRPEGLGRSLDGTLVLTFTGTLKIALFLMNGFLLLGQHPWYASAMPVSELVAAGLSVLHFSPEINASLATLFKWVHMLIVLVFACYIPHSKHRHILFSVANTFFKSLSHSKSMTPINFEDESVQQYGAAKINDLSWKDALDYYSCTECGRCQDMCPAYNTQKPLTPKMLIVDLRENLYRNRNQLMNGKLEEVSPVIDENITDDVIWSCTSCRACEIACPVFVEHTNKIYDIRRNLVMMESRFPGEVQTVFKNLETNGSPWAFSPEDRLKWTEGLSIKTMSEDPKIDILFWVGCAGAFDDRNRKVIRAFASLLKKAEIRFAILGSEERCTGDAARRIGNEYLFQTLAKANIETLNRYQVKKIVTACPHCFNTLKNEYKDFGGNYEVIHHSEFIAQL
;
A
#
# COMPACT_ATOMS: atom_id res chain seq x y z
N MET A 1 -0.35 38.74 29.47
CA MET A 1 -0.86 38.09 28.23
C MET A 1 -1.18 39.18 27.22
N THR A 2 -0.85 38.99 25.95
CA THR A 2 -1.13 40.00 24.91
C THR A 2 -2.54 39.80 24.34
N TRP A 3 -3.10 40.78 23.63
CA TRP A 3 -4.36 40.60 22.90
C TRP A 3 -4.28 39.42 21.92
N GLN A 4 -3.09 39.18 21.35
CA GLN A 4 -2.84 38.06 20.45
C GLN A 4 -3.05 36.71 21.15
N THR A 5 -2.59 36.60 22.40
CA THR A 5 -2.77 35.41 23.24
C THR A 5 -4.24 35.10 23.46
N PHE A 6 -5.05 36.11 23.82
CA PHE A 6 -6.47 35.95 24.12
C PHE A 6 -7.29 35.48 22.90
N LEU A 7 -6.91 35.90 21.69
CA LEU A 7 -7.56 35.46 20.45
C LEU A 7 -7.03 34.11 19.95
N PHE A 8 -5.71 33.90 20.00
CA PHE A 8 -5.09 32.74 19.36
C PHE A 8 -5.46 31.42 20.04
N ILE A 9 -5.42 31.37 21.38
CA ILE A 9 -5.67 30.14 22.16
C ILE A 9 -7.03 29.52 21.83
N PRO A 10 -8.18 30.23 21.94
CA PRO A 10 -9.48 29.62 21.66
C PRO A 10 -9.61 29.17 20.20
N ILE A 11 -9.06 29.93 19.23
CA ILE A 11 -9.08 29.55 17.82
C ILE A 11 -8.26 28.27 17.59
N ALA A 12 -7.05 28.19 18.15
CA ALA A 12 -6.19 27.03 18.03
C ALA A 12 -6.81 25.80 18.71
N MET A 13 -7.38 25.95 19.92
CA MET A 13 -8.07 24.87 20.63
C MET A 13 -9.28 24.35 19.83
N ALA A 14 -10.09 25.24 19.26
CA ALA A 14 -11.23 24.85 18.43
C ALA A 14 -10.76 24.09 17.18
N ALA A 15 -9.73 24.58 16.49
CA ALA A 15 -9.21 23.96 15.27
C ALA A 15 -8.58 22.57 15.54
N PHE A 16 -7.70 22.46 16.52
CA PHE A 16 -7.07 21.19 16.89
C PHE A 16 -8.05 20.23 17.55
N GLY A 17 -9.00 20.73 18.36
CA GLY A 17 -10.07 19.92 18.94
C GLY A 17 -10.97 19.31 17.86
N TYR A 18 -11.38 20.10 16.86
CA TYR A 18 -12.13 19.62 15.71
C TYR A 18 -11.32 18.58 14.92
N SER A 19 -10.06 18.88 14.57
CA SER A 19 -9.20 17.96 13.83
C SER A 19 -9.00 16.63 14.58
N GLY A 20 -8.73 16.70 15.90
CA GLY A 20 -8.62 15.54 16.78
C GLY A 20 -9.91 14.71 16.82
N TYR A 21 -11.06 15.34 16.96
CA TYR A 21 -12.37 14.66 16.91
C TYR A 21 -12.59 13.94 15.56
N ARG A 22 -12.19 14.56 14.44
CA ARG A 22 -12.30 13.93 13.12
C ARG A 22 -11.36 12.74 12.97
N PHE A 23 -10.12 12.82 13.44
CA PHE A 23 -9.22 11.67 13.47
C PHE A 23 -9.74 10.54 14.37
N TYR A 24 -10.33 10.87 15.52
CA TYR A 24 -10.97 9.91 16.40
C TYR A 24 -12.10 9.13 15.70
N ILE A 25 -12.92 9.81 14.89
CA ILE A 25 -13.93 9.15 14.06
C ILE A 25 -13.29 8.18 13.07
N LEU A 26 -12.24 8.60 12.35
CA LEU A 26 -11.56 7.73 11.39
C LEU A 26 -10.97 6.49 12.07
N PHE A 27 -10.42 6.67 13.29
CA PHE A 27 -9.92 5.58 14.11
C PHE A 27 -11.04 4.61 14.53
N LYS A 28 -12.20 5.13 14.96
CA LYS A 28 -13.36 4.27 15.26
C LYS A 28 -13.87 3.50 14.04
N LEU A 29 -13.93 4.14 12.87
CA LEU A 29 -14.29 3.45 11.61
C LEU A 29 -13.26 2.40 11.19
N MET A 30 -11.98 2.64 11.47
CA MET A 30 -10.95 1.62 11.25
C MET A 30 -11.15 0.43 12.20
N LEU A 31 -11.51 0.68 13.47
CA LEU A 31 -11.75 -0.37 14.46
C LEU A 31 -13.08 -1.11 14.27
N SER A 32 -14.02 -0.61 13.46
CA SER A 32 -15.24 -1.35 13.13
C SER A 32 -14.99 -2.50 12.14
N HIS A 33 -13.79 -2.59 11.56
CA HIS A 33 -13.35 -3.69 10.71
C HIS A 33 -12.88 -4.89 11.53
N ARG A 34 -12.76 -6.06 10.91
CA ARG A 34 -12.28 -7.27 11.59
C ARG A 34 -10.86 -7.06 12.16
N ALA A 35 -10.61 -7.63 13.32
CA ALA A 35 -9.30 -7.58 14.00
C ALA A 35 -8.18 -8.34 13.26
N ARG A 36 -8.50 -9.04 12.16
CA ARG A 36 -7.63 -9.97 11.45
C ARG A 36 -6.47 -9.28 10.74
N SER A 37 -5.42 -8.93 11.48
CA SER A 37 -4.07 -8.77 10.91
C SER A 37 -2.99 -8.85 12.00
N GLY A 38 -2.31 -9.99 12.11
CA GLY A 38 -1.12 -10.14 12.94
C GLY A 38 0.04 -9.33 12.34
N ARG A 39 0.14 -8.05 12.71
CA ARG A 39 1.11 -7.08 12.12
C ARG A 39 2.00 -6.41 13.16
N THR A 40 2.06 -6.98 14.36
CA THR A 40 2.86 -6.48 15.50
C THR A 40 4.11 -7.31 15.77
N ASP A 41 4.41 -8.29 14.91
CA ASP A 41 5.63 -9.09 14.94
C ASP A 41 6.85 -8.30 14.42
N GLN A 42 8.07 -8.77 14.71
CA GLN A 42 9.32 -8.27 14.13
C GLN A 42 9.47 -6.73 14.18
N LEU A 43 9.17 -6.13 15.33
CA LEU A 43 9.12 -4.67 15.52
C LEU A 43 10.37 -3.93 15.00
N GLY A 44 11.57 -4.49 15.21
CA GLY A 44 12.83 -3.92 14.71
C GLY A 44 12.88 -3.80 13.18
N SER A 45 12.49 -4.86 12.47
CA SER A 45 12.42 -4.87 11.00
C SER A 45 11.36 -3.89 10.47
N ARG A 46 10.22 -3.75 11.17
CA ARG A 46 9.17 -2.79 10.82
C ARG A 46 9.64 -1.36 11.00
N PHE A 47 10.25 -1.04 12.14
CA PHE A 47 10.80 0.28 12.41
C PHE A 47 11.88 0.66 11.38
N LYS A 48 12.83 -0.24 11.10
CA LYS A 48 13.84 -0.05 10.05
C LYS A 48 13.19 0.22 8.69
N THR A 49 12.14 -0.53 8.35
CA THR A 49 11.40 -0.36 7.09
C THR A 49 10.70 1.00 7.03
N SER A 50 10.10 1.46 8.13
CA SER A 50 9.51 2.78 8.24
C SER A 50 10.54 3.88 8.06
N ILE A 51 11.69 3.84 8.77
CA ILE A 51 12.74 4.85 8.62
C ILE A 51 13.24 4.93 7.17
N ILE A 52 13.53 3.79 6.54
CA ILE A 52 14.05 3.74 5.16
C ILE A 52 13.04 4.31 4.15
N ASN A 53 11.75 4.04 4.32
CA ASN A 53 10.75 4.42 3.31
C ASN A 53 10.04 5.75 3.61
N VAL A 54 9.88 6.12 4.88
CA VAL A 54 9.28 7.39 5.31
C VAL A 54 10.33 8.49 5.30
N LEU A 55 11.41 8.39 6.07
CA LEU A 55 12.46 9.43 6.09
C LEU A 55 13.39 9.33 4.88
N GLY A 56 13.81 8.11 4.55
CA GLY A 56 14.68 7.86 3.39
C GLY A 56 13.98 7.91 2.03
N GLN A 57 12.64 8.03 2.00
CA GLN A 57 11.83 8.17 0.77
C GLN A 57 12.10 7.09 -0.31
N LYS A 58 12.69 5.93 0.04
CA LYS A 58 13.18 4.93 -0.91
C LYS A 58 12.13 4.48 -1.94
N ALA A 59 10.89 4.24 -1.49
CA ALA A 59 9.80 3.85 -2.38
C ALA A 59 9.28 5.02 -3.25
N VAL A 60 9.26 6.23 -2.70
CA VAL A 60 8.84 7.44 -3.41
C VAL A 60 9.82 7.78 -4.55
N LEU A 61 11.13 7.65 -4.29
CA LEU A 61 12.23 7.93 -5.21
C LEU A 61 12.34 6.97 -6.41
N ARG A 62 11.59 5.86 -6.43
CA ARG A 62 11.50 4.97 -7.61
C ARG A 62 11.05 5.69 -8.88
N LYS A 63 10.30 6.80 -8.76
CA LYS A 63 10.08 7.75 -9.85
C LYS A 63 10.90 9.00 -9.54
N LYS A 64 12.05 9.17 -10.23
CA LYS A 64 13.08 10.17 -9.93
C LYS A 64 12.54 11.58 -9.70
N THR A 65 12.10 12.28 -10.75
CA THR A 65 11.77 13.71 -10.66
C THR A 65 10.63 14.02 -9.68
N PRO A 66 9.45 13.35 -9.74
CA PRO A 66 8.41 13.57 -8.74
C PRO A 66 8.83 13.14 -7.33
N GLY A 67 9.68 12.12 -7.22
CA GLY A 67 10.17 11.63 -5.94
C GLY A 67 11.13 12.60 -5.26
N ILE A 68 12.04 13.23 -6.00
CA ILE A 68 12.95 14.27 -5.49
C ILE A 68 12.12 15.45 -4.96
N MET A 69 11.20 15.98 -5.78
CA MET A 69 10.35 17.11 -5.37
C MET A 69 9.48 16.80 -4.16
N HIS A 70 8.97 15.56 -4.04
CA HIS A 70 8.24 15.13 -2.84
C HIS A 70 9.15 14.97 -1.62
N THR A 71 10.38 14.50 -1.81
CA THR A 71 11.39 14.39 -0.75
C THR A 71 11.77 15.77 -0.22
N THR A 72 11.94 16.75 -1.12
CA THR A 72 12.13 18.16 -0.76
C THR A 72 10.97 18.66 0.09
N LEU A 73 9.72 18.40 -0.31
CA LEU A 73 8.55 18.78 0.50
C LEU A 73 8.63 18.18 1.91
N LEU A 74 8.82 16.85 2.03
CA LEU A 74 8.85 16.19 3.34
C LEU A 74 9.87 16.83 4.29
N TRP A 75 11.13 16.91 3.86
CA TRP A 75 12.22 17.41 4.71
C TRP A 75 12.06 18.90 5.00
N ALA A 76 11.68 19.70 4.00
CA ALA A 76 11.42 21.12 4.21
C ALA A 76 10.27 21.35 5.20
N PHE A 77 9.18 20.57 5.12
CA PHE A 77 8.10 20.67 6.09
C PHE A 77 8.56 20.31 7.51
N LEU A 78 9.33 19.23 7.70
CA LEU A 78 9.87 18.88 9.03
C LEU A 78 10.72 20.01 9.63
N LEU A 79 11.54 20.68 8.81
CA LEU A 79 12.39 21.78 9.24
C LEU A 79 11.57 23.05 9.55
N ILE A 80 10.63 23.43 8.67
CA ILE A 80 9.83 24.65 8.82
C ILE A 80 8.81 24.52 9.95
N THR A 81 8.31 23.31 10.24
CA THR A 81 7.37 23.08 11.35
C THR A 81 7.95 23.52 12.69
N VAL A 82 9.28 23.42 12.89
CA VAL A 82 9.94 23.95 14.10
C VAL A 82 9.69 25.45 14.24
N GLY A 83 9.87 26.23 13.17
CA GLY A 83 9.58 27.67 13.14
C GLY A 83 8.10 27.99 13.32
N THR A 84 7.19 27.17 12.78
CA THR A 84 5.74 27.33 13.04
C THR A 84 5.41 27.11 14.52
N VAL A 85 6.05 26.15 15.19
CA VAL A 85 5.89 25.94 16.64
C VAL A 85 6.40 27.15 17.42
N GLU A 86 7.57 27.70 17.06
CA GLU A 86 8.09 28.93 17.67
C GLU A 86 7.13 30.11 17.47
N GLN A 87 6.54 30.27 16.29
CA GLN A 87 5.54 31.32 16.03
C GLN A 87 4.30 31.17 16.92
N PHE A 88 3.82 29.94 17.14
CA PHE A 88 2.70 29.68 18.06
C PHE A 88 3.09 30.01 19.50
N ALA A 89 4.28 29.56 19.93
CA ALA A 89 4.81 29.80 21.27
C ALA A 89 4.96 31.30 21.56
N THR A 90 5.61 32.05 20.67
CA THR A 90 5.78 33.52 20.78
C THR A 90 4.46 34.30 20.71
N THR A 91 3.42 33.75 20.08
CA THR A 91 2.08 34.37 20.08
C THR A 91 1.37 34.19 21.44
N ILE A 92 1.58 33.05 22.08
CA ILE A 92 1.04 32.75 23.41
C ILE A 92 1.83 33.50 24.49
N TYR A 93 3.15 33.40 24.44
CA TYR A 93 4.08 34.00 25.38
C TYR A 93 5.27 34.59 24.59
N PRO A 94 5.33 35.92 24.39
CA PRO A 94 6.33 36.56 23.54
C PRO A 94 7.79 36.16 23.79
N PRO A 95 8.24 35.92 25.05
CA PRO A 95 9.60 35.45 25.30
C PRO A 95 9.87 33.99 24.93
N ALA A 96 8.88 33.17 24.59
CA ALA A 96 9.05 31.77 24.19
C ALA A 96 9.51 31.65 22.73
N ASN A 97 10.70 32.15 22.44
CA ASN A 97 11.42 31.90 21.20
C ASN A 97 12.47 30.78 21.39
N PHE A 98 13.09 30.33 20.31
CA PHE A 98 14.11 29.29 20.34
C PHE A 98 15.54 29.83 20.40
N GLU A 99 15.74 31.14 20.63
CA GLU A 99 17.09 31.73 20.74
C GLU A 99 17.90 31.15 21.92
N PHE A 100 17.24 30.50 22.88
CA PHE A 100 17.88 29.80 24.00
C PHE A 100 18.85 28.68 23.57
N ILE A 101 18.75 28.18 22.33
CA ILE A 101 19.68 27.17 21.79
C ILE A 101 21.07 27.75 21.47
N GLY A 102 21.23 29.07 21.59
CA GLY A 102 22.46 29.80 21.32
C GLY A 102 22.45 30.49 19.95
N ARG A 103 23.35 31.48 19.81
CA ARG A 103 23.41 32.37 18.64
C ARG A 103 23.67 31.62 17.32
N GLU A 104 24.73 30.82 17.26
CA GLU A 104 25.10 30.10 16.02
C GLU A 104 24.06 29.03 15.62
N PRO A 105 23.56 28.16 16.52
CA PRO A 105 22.55 27.18 16.15
C PRO A 105 21.22 27.81 15.73
N TYR A 106 20.81 28.93 16.35
CA TYR A 106 19.61 29.65 15.95
C TYR A 106 19.78 30.32 14.59
N TRP A 107 20.92 30.95 14.33
CA TRP A 107 21.24 31.50 13.01
C TRP A 107 21.17 30.41 11.93
N PHE A 108 21.77 29.24 12.17
CA PHE A 108 21.71 28.13 11.24
C PHE A 108 20.28 27.59 11.04
N LEU A 109 19.48 27.51 12.10
CA LEU A 109 18.07 27.13 12.01
C LEU A 109 17.29 28.07 11.08
N MET A 110 17.47 29.39 11.24
CA MET A 110 16.83 30.38 10.38
C MET A 110 17.27 30.24 8.92
N LEU A 111 18.56 30.03 8.66
CA LEU A 111 19.08 29.78 7.31
C LEU A 111 18.45 28.55 6.66
N VAL A 112 18.43 27.44 7.38
CA VAL A 112 17.86 26.20 6.86
C VAL A 112 16.35 26.35 6.60
N GLN A 113 15.62 27.03 7.48
CA GLN A 113 14.18 27.27 7.27
C GLN A 113 13.88 28.21 6.10
N ASP A 114 14.69 29.24 5.90
CA ASP A 114 14.55 30.20 4.79
C ASP A 114 14.77 29.49 3.43
N ILE A 115 15.86 28.72 3.30
CA ILE A 115 16.14 27.90 2.11
C ILE A 115 15.08 26.81 1.92
N ALA A 116 14.67 26.13 2.98
CA ALA A 116 13.64 25.10 2.92
C ALA A 116 12.30 25.67 2.40
N THR A 117 11.94 26.91 2.79
CA THR A 117 10.72 27.58 2.35
C THR A 117 10.74 27.81 0.84
N LEU A 118 11.89 28.21 0.28
CA LEU A 118 12.08 28.29 -1.16
C LEU A 118 11.94 26.92 -1.83
N GLY A 119 12.56 25.89 -1.26
CA GLY A 119 12.44 24.51 -1.73
C GLY A 119 10.99 24.03 -1.83
N VAL A 120 10.13 24.41 -0.87
CA VAL A 120 8.69 24.12 -0.93
C VAL A 120 8.03 24.84 -2.09
N LEU A 121 8.30 26.13 -2.30
CA LEU A 121 7.71 26.87 -3.43
C LEU A 121 8.12 26.30 -4.79
N VAL A 122 9.39 25.91 -4.95
CA VAL A 122 9.88 25.23 -6.16
C VAL A 122 9.13 23.92 -6.38
N ALA A 123 8.97 23.11 -5.33
CA ALA A 123 8.24 21.85 -5.43
C ALA A 123 6.73 22.08 -5.73
N VAL A 124 6.10 23.08 -5.13
CA VAL A 124 4.71 23.48 -5.42
C VAL A 124 4.55 23.93 -6.86
N ALA A 125 5.48 24.73 -7.38
CA ALA A 125 5.48 25.17 -8.78
C ALA A 125 5.59 23.96 -9.72
N TYR A 126 6.51 23.03 -9.43
CA TYR A 126 6.65 21.79 -10.19
C TYR A 126 5.39 20.90 -10.15
N PHE A 127 4.78 20.70 -8.98
CA PHE A 127 3.57 19.89 -8.86
C PHE A 127 2.35 20.57 -9.48
N SER A 128 2.28 21.90 -9.43
CA SER A 128 1.27 22.71 -10.14
C SER A 128 1.44 22.59 -11.65
N TYR A 129 2.66 22.71 -12.18
CA TYR A 129 2.98 22.46 -13.59
C TYR A 129 2.51 21.06 -14.02
N ARG A 130 2.85 20.02 -13.23
CA ARG A 130 2.40 18.66 -13.55
C ARG A 130 0.90 18.48 -13.48
N ARG A 131 0.20 19.16 -12.56
CA ARG A 131 -1.24 19.03 -12.37
C ARG A 131 -2.03 19.78 -13.45
N PHE A 132 -1.62 20.99 -13.82
CA PHE A 132 -2.41 21.86 -14.70
C PHE A 132 -1.95 21.85 -16.15
N ILE A 133 -0.69 21.54 -16.43
CA ILE A 133 -0.12 21.54 -17.78
C ILE A 133 0.10 20.11 -18.28
N VAL A 134 0.96 19.32 -17.63
CA VAL A 134 1.30 17.95 -18.09
C VAL A 134 0.10 16.99 -17.99
N ARG A 135 -0.70 17.10 -16.93
CA ARG A 135 -1.91 16.30 -16.67
C ARG A 135 -1.74 14.78 -16.88
N PRO A 136 -0.81 14.11 -16.15
CA PRO A 136 -0.68 12.67 -16.23
C PRO A 136 -2.01 11.97 -15.89
N GLU A 137 -2.42 11.02 -16.71
CA GLU A 137 -3.71 10.31 -16.59
C GLU A 137 -3.93 9.73 -15.19
N GLY A 138 -2.92 9.04 -14.64
CA GLY A 138 -2.97 8.43 -13.31
C GLY A 138 -3.20 9.42 -12.16
N LEU A 139 -2.87 10.71 -12.31
CA LEU A 139 -3.00 11.73 -11.26
C LEU A 139 -4.45 12.23 -11.08
N GLY A 140 -5.28 12.11 -12.11
CA GLY A 140 -6.68 12.55 -12.12
C GLY A 140 -6.89 14.06 -11.83
N ARG A 141 -8.16 14.48 -11.82
CA ARG A 141 -8.59 15.86 -11.57
C ARG A 141 -9.16 16.04 -10.15
N SER A 142 -8.43 15.55 -9.15
CA SER A 142 -8.85 15.64 -7.74
C SER A 142 -8.75 17.09 -7.22
N LEU A 143 -9.91 17.66 -6.81
CA LEU A 143 -10.02 18.99 -6.21
C LEU A 143 -9.14 19.12 -4.96
N ASP A 144 -9.13 18.09 -4.12
CA ASP A 144 -8.25 18.02 -2.94
C ASP A 144 -6.78 18.25 -3.29
N GLY A 145 -6.34 17.77 -4.46
CA GLY A 145 -4.96 17.96 -4.89
C GLY A 145 -4.63 19.39 -5.21
N THR A 146 -5.59 20.10 -5.79
CA THR A 146 -5.49 21.53 -6.06
C THR A 146 -5.51 22.31 -4.75
N LEU A 147 -6.47 22.05 -3.87
CA LEU A 147 -6.58 22.74 -2.59
C LEU A 147 -5.33 22.58 -1.72
N VAL A 148 -4.79 21.36 -1.59
CA VAL A 148 -3.56 21.11 -0.83
C VAL A 148 -2.36 21.88 -1.41
N LEU A 149 -2.22 21.95 -2.74
CA LEU A 149 -1.15 22.73 -3.38
C LEU A 149 -1.35 24.23 -3.14
N THR A 150 -2.58 24.73 -3.24
CA THR A 150 -2.91 26.12 -2.95
C THR A 150 -2.59 26.48 -1.51
N PHE A 151 -3.07 25.71 -0.52
CA PHE A 151 -2.75 25.93 0.89
C PHE A 151 -1.24 25.90 1.14
N THR A 152 -0.54 24.94 0.56
CA THR A 152 0.92 24.83 0.72
C THR A 152 1.63 26.06 0.14
N GLY A 153 1.28 26.48 -1.07
CA GLY A 153 1.88 27.64 -1.72
C GLY A 153 1.60 28.94 -0.96
N THR A 154 0.33 29.22 -0.63
CA THR A 154 -0.05 30.45 0.08
C THR A 154 0.55 30.52 1.48
N LEU A 155 0.67 29.40 2.19
CA LEU A 155 1.33 29.32 3.49
C LEU A 155 2.80 29.73 3.43
N LYS A 156 3.53 29.36 2.37
CA LYS A 156 4.94 29.73 2.19
C LYS A 156 5.12 31.15 1.68
N ILE A 157 4.21 31.63 0.82
CA ILE A 157 4.18 33.06 0.42
C ILE A 157 3.94 33.94 1.66
N ALA A 158 2.96 33.60 2.50
CA ALA A 158 2.70 34.33 3.75
C ALA A 158 3.93 34.33 4.67
N LEU A 159 4.68 33.22 4.73
CA LEU A 159 5.90 33.12 5.53
C LEU A 159 7.01 34.04 5.00
N PHE A 160 7.23 34.10 3.68
CA PHE A 160 8.21 35.02 3.11
C PHE A 160 7.81 36.49 3.24
N LEU A 161 6.53 36.82 3.10
CA LEU A 161 6.03 38.18 3.34
C LEU A 161 6.22 38.57 4.81
N MET A 162 5.89 37.66 5.75
CA MET A 162 6.15 37.85 7.17
C MET A 162 7.62 38.19 7.44
N ASN A 163 8.55 37.37 6.94
CA ASN A 163 9.98 37.56 7.13
C ASN A 163 10.51 38.82 6.43
N GLY A 164 10.05 39.11 5.21
CA GLY A 164 10.47 40.29 4.46
C GLY A 164 10.10 41.59 5.18
N PHE A 165 8.86 41.69 5.68
CA PHE A 165 8.44 42.83 6.49
C PHE A 165 9.11 42.87 7.87
N LEU A 166 9.43 41.71 8.48
CA LEU A 166 10.20 41.63 9.71
C LEU A 166 11.60 42.25 9.53
N LEU A 167 12.27 41.92 8.42
CA LEU A 167 13.59 42.45 8.08
C LEU A 167 13.56 43.98 7.88
N LEU A 168 12.55 44.51 7.18
CA LEU A 168 12.39 45.95 6.96
C LEU A 168 11.97 46.74 8.22
N GLY A 169 11.24 46.11 9.13
CA GLY A 169 10.68 46.78 10.31
C GLY A 169 11.55 46.70 11.56
N GLN A 170 12.17 45.54 11.81
CA GLN A 170 12.89 45.26 13.07
C GLN A 170 14.36 44.90 12.86
N HIS A 171 14.72 44.44 11.67
CA HIS A 171 16.09 44.07 11.30
C HIS A 171 16.80 43.21 12.38
N PRO A 172 16.30 41.98 12.65
CA PRO A 172 16.80 41.14 13.73
C PRO A 172 18.30 40.80 13.58
N TRP A 173 18.97 40.46 14.67
CA TRP A 173 20.41 40.15 14.68
C TRP A 173 20.78 38.97 13.76
N TYR A 174 19.83 38.08 13.48
CA TYR A 174 19.94 36.94 12.58
C TYR A 174 19.49 37.23 11.13
N ALA A 175 19.27 38.50 10.75
CA ALA A 175 18.80 38.88 9.43
C ALA A 175 19.63 38.26 8.29
N SER A 176 20.97 38.23 8.45
CA SER A 176 21.90 37.64 7.49
C SER A 176 21.72 36.13 7.28
N ALA A 177 20.98 35.45 8.17
CA ALA A 177 20.62 34.05 8.01
C ALA A 177 19.50 33.85 6.99
N MET A 178 18.79 34.88 6.54
CA MET A 178 17.57 34.73 5.73
C MET A 178 17.73 35.31 4.32
N PRO A 179 18.67 34.82 3.49
CA PRO A 179 19.03 35.44 2.23
C PRO A 179 17.87 35.51 1.22
N VAL A 180 16.95 34.53 1.22
CA VAL A 180 15.77 34.54 0.34
C VAL A 180 14.76 35.56 0.84
N SER A 181 14.50 35.60 2.14
CA SER A 181 13.64 36.64 2.74
C SER A 181 14.23 38.04 2.55
N GLU A 182 15.55 38.20 2.51
CA GLU A 182 16.25 39.45 2.25
C GLU A 182 16.00 39.95 0.82
N LEU A 183 15.99 39.04 -0.17
CA LEU A 183 15.56 39.37 -1.54
C LEU A 183 14.10 39.82 -1.59
N VAL A 184 13.22 39.15 -0.81
CA VAL A 184 11.81 39.55 -0.70
C VAL A 184 11.69 40.93 -0.04
N ALA A 185 12.45 41.19 1.03
CA ALA A 185 12.52 42.49 1.69
C ALA A 185 13.00 43.60 0.74
N ALA A 186 14.05 43.33 -0.06
CA ALA A 186 14.53 44.26 -1.07
C ALA A 186 13.44 44.59 -2.10
N GLY A 187 12.68 43.60 -2.57
CA GLY A 187 11.53 43.82 -3.45
C GLY A 187 10.41 44.65 -2.82
N LEU A 188 10.11 44.41 -1.53
CA LEU A 188 9.10 45.14 -0.78
C LEU A 188 9.53 46.56 -0.39
N SER A 189 10.84 46.85 -0.34
CA SER A 189 11.38 48.15 0.05
C SER A 189 10.92 49.30 -0.86
N VAL A 190 10.57 48.99 -2.11
CA VAL A 190 10.02 49.95 -3.10
C VAL A 190 8.69 50.57 -2.64
N LEU A 191 8.01 49.98 -1.66
CA LEU A 191 6.79 50.53 -1.07
C LEU A 191 7.05 51.69 -0.09
N HIS A 192 8.30 51.90 0.34
CA HIS A 192 8.73 53.00 1.22
C HIS A 192 7.90 53.14 2.52
N PHE A 193 7.43 52.04 3.08
CA PHE A 193 6.71 52.04 4.36
C PHE A 193 7.65 52.32 5.53
N SER A 194 7.11 52.97 6.58
CA SER A 194 7.86 53.19 7.82
C SER A 194 8.15 51.87 8.54
N PRO A 195 9.18 51.81 9.42
CA PRO A 195 9.47 50.63 10.21
C PRO A 195 8.28 50.09 11.01
N GLU A 196 7.42 50.98 11.52
CA GLU A 196 6.22 50.63 12.29
C GLU A 196 5.15 49.96 11.41
N ILE A 197 4.97 50.47 10.19
CA ILE A 197 4.06 49.86 9.21
C ILE A 197 4.60 48.49 8.79
N ASN A 198 5.90 48.36 8.53
CA ASN A 198 6.52 47.08 8.22
C ASN A 198 6.36 46.08 9.37
N ALA A 199 6.61 46.47 10.62
CA ALA A 199 6.38 45.61 11.78
C ALA A 199 4.91 45.17 11.93
N SER A 200 3.96 46.05 11.63
CA SER A 200 2.53 45.74 11.62
C SER A 200 2.16 44.75 10.52
N LEU A 201 2.72 44.91 9.31
CA LEU A 201 2.54 43.99 8.20
C LEU A 201 3.19 42.63 8.47
N ALA A 202 4.36 42.59 9.09
CA ALA A 202 4.98 41.34 9.55
C ALA A 202 4.05 40.59 10.52
N THR A 203 3.45 41.31 11.47
CA THR A 203 2.47 40.75 12.40
C THR A 203 1.21 40.27 11.68
N LEU A 204 0.71 41.01 10.70
CA LEU A 204 -0.43 40.61 9.87
C LEU A 204 -0.15 39.30 9.13
N PHE A 205 0.99 39.19 8.43
CA PHE A 205 1.35 37.99 7.68
C PHE A 205 1.69 36.80 8.58
N LYS A 206 2.19 37.04 9.80
CA LYS A 206 2.26 36.02 10.86
C LYS A 206 0.87 35.46 11.17
N TRP A 207 -0.13 36.32 11.39
CA TRP A 207 -1.52 35.89 11.62
C TRP A 207 -2.11 35.15 10.42
N VAL A 208 -1.91 35.66 9.20
CA VAL A 208 -2.34 34.98 7.96
C VAL A 208 -1.74 33.57 7.88
N HIS A 209 -0.43 33.42 8.12
CA HIS A 209 0.24 32.13 8.15
C HIS A 209 -0.38 31.19 9.20
N MET A 210 -0.52 31.66 10.44
CA MET A 210 -1.08 30.85 11.54
C MET A 210 -2.52 30.42 11.27
N LEU A 211 -3.37 31.32 10.76
CA LEU A 211 -4.75 31.00 10.43
C LEU A 211 -4.84 29.99 9.27
N ILE A 212 -3.99 30.11 8.25
CA ILE A 212 -3.90 29.12 7.17
C ILE A 212 -3.49 27.75 7.75
N VAL A 213 -2.52 27.69 8.66
CA VAL A 213 -2.12 26.44 9.34
C VAL A 213 -3.30 25.81 10.07
N LEU A 214 -4.05 26.59 10.85
CA LEU A 214 -5.20 26.09 11.62
C LEU A 214 -6.36 25.63 10.72
N VAL A 215 -6.67 26.37 9.67
CA VAL A 215 -7.65 25.97 8.66
C VAL A 215 -7.22 24.68 7.96
N PHE A 216 -5.95 24.60 7.57
CA PHE A 216 -5.43 23.41 6.91
C PHE A 216 -5.46 22.20 7.85
N ALA A 217 -5.16 22.38 9.15
CA ALA A 217 -5.27 21.33 10.17
C ALA A 217 -6.70 20.76 10.29
N CYS A 218 -7.74 21.60 10.16
CA CYS A 218 -9.14 21.16 10.12
C CYS A 218 -9.49 20.41 8.82
N TYR A 219 -8.84 20.76 7.71
CA TYR A 219 -9.09 20.17 6.39
C TYR A 219 -8.40 18.80 6.22
N ILE A 220 -7.23 18.59 6.84
CA ILE A 220 -6.42 17.37 6.71
C ILE A 220 -7.24 16.07 6.88
N PRO A 221 -8.04 15.87 7.95
CA PRO A 221 -8.76 14.62 8.18
C PRO A 221 -9.69 14.21 7.03
N HIS A 222 -10.29 15.19 6.35
CA HIS A 222 -11.25 14.96 5.27
C HIS A 222 -10.61 14.86 3.90
N SER A 223 -9.41 15.42 3.74
CA SER A 223 -8.70 15.43 2.47
C SER A 223 -7.77 14.22 2.29
N LYS A 224 -7.32 13.99 1.06
CA LYS A 224 -6.22 13.05 0.80
C LYS A 224 -4.87 13.42 1.47
N HIS A 225 -4.73 14.61 2.07
CA HIS A 225 -3.51 14.98 2.78
C HIS A 225 -3.33 14.22 4.10
N ARG A 226 -4.38 13.56 4.64
CA ARG A 226 -4.27 12.64 5.78
C ARG A 226 -3.21 11.54 5.63
N HIS A 227 -2.77 11.26 4.39
CA HIS A 227 -1.68 10.33 4.13
C HIS A 227 -0.38 10.70 4.89
N ILE A 228 -0.14 11.97 5.23
CA ILE A 228 1.05 12.37 5.99
C ILE A 228 1.14 11.64 7.34
N LEU A 229 -0.02 11.30 7.93
CA LEU A 229 -0.10 10.53 9.17
C LEU A 229 -0.22 9.04 8.87
N PHE A 230 -1.22 8.67 8.07
CA PHE A 230 -1.56 7.26 7.88
C PHE A 230 -0.52 6.49 7.07
N SER A 231 0.22 7.11 6.14
CA SER A 231 1.27 6.42 5.38
C SER A 231 2.43 5.96 6.25
N VAL A 232 2.74 6.67 7.35
CA VAL A 232 3.76 6.27 8.33
C VAL A 232 3.32 4.99 9.03
N ALA A 233 2.09 4.99 9.55
CA ALA A 233 1.50 3.81 10.18
C ALA A 233 1.38 2.64 9.18
N ASN A 234 0.94 2.90 7.94
CA ASN A 234 0.76 1.86 6.95
C ASN A 234 2.08 1.21 6.52
N THR A 235 3.13 2.03 6.41
CA THR A 235 4.49 1.54 6.15
C THR A 235 5.00 0.67 7.29
N PHE A 236 4.65 0.98 8.54
CA PHE A 236 5.01 0.15 9.69
C PHE A 236 4.26 -1.19 9.69
N PHE A 237 2.96 -1.18 9.40
CA PHE A 237 2.09 -2.36 9.43
C PHE A 237 2.01 -3.15 8.12
N LYS A 238 2.79 -2.80 7.09
CA LYS A 238 2.85 -3.56 5.82
C LYS A 238 3.28 -5.01 6.03
N SER A 239 3.01 -5.88 5.06
CA SER A 239 3.66 -7.20 5.02
C SER A 239 5.18 -7.10 4.95
N LEU A 240 5.86 -7.77 5.87
CA LEU A 240 7.31 -8.00 5.82
C LEU A 240 7.67 -9.27 5.06
N SER A 241 6.74 -10.22 4.98
CA SER A 241 6.96 -11.47 4.27
C SER A 241 7.11 -11.20 2.77
N HIS A 242 8.19 -11.72 2.19
CA HIS A 242 8.37 -11.75 0.74
C HIS A 242 7.32 -12.65 0.08
N SER A 243 6.96 -13.73 0.76
CA SER A 243 5.83 -14.58 0.42
C SER A 243 4.52 -13.87 0.72
N LYS A 244 3.67 -13.75 -0.29
CA LYS A 244 2.37 -13.10 -0.17
C LYS A 244 1.24 -14.13 -0.22
N SER A 245 1.34 -15.14 0.65
CA SER A 245 0.30 -16.17 0.84
C SER A 245 -1.03 -15.55 1.25
N MET A 246 -2.11 -16.26 0.92
CA MET A 246 -3.46 -15.92 1.41
C MET A 246 -3.66 -16.45 2.83
N THR A 247 -4.28 -15.66 3.70
CA THR A 247 -4.59 -16.11 5.06
C THR A 247 -5.59 -17.29 4.99
N PRO A 248 -5.28 -18.46 5.58
CA PRO A 248 -6.15 -19.64 5.51
C PRO A 248 -7.47 -19.42 6.25
N ILE A 249 -8.56 -20.01 5.78
CA ILE A 249 -9.83 -20.05 6.52
C ILE A 249 -9.83 -21.29 7.40
N ASN A 250 -10.18 -21.15 8.67
CA ASN A 250 -10.45 -22.29 9.52
C ASN A 250 -11.91 -22.69 9.34
N PHE A 251 -12.17 -23.77 8.60
CA PHE A 251 -13.53 -24.30 8.41
C PHE A 251 -14.04 -25.10 9.61
N GLU A 252 -13.18 -25.43 10.57
CA GLU A 252 -13.54 -26.12 11.82
C GLU A 252 -13.95 -25.12 12.91
N ASP A 253 -13.79 -23.82 12.66
CA ASP A 253 -14.22 -22.77 13.57
C ASP A 253 -15.71 -22.45 13.37
N GLU A 254 -16.56 -23.05 14.19
CA GLU A 254 -18.01 -22.87 14.16
C GLU A 254 -18.46 -21.42 14.45
N SER A 255 -17.57 -20.56 14.96
CA SER A 255 -17.88 -19.14 15.14
C SER A 255 -17.89 -18.34 13.83
N VAL A 256 -17.33 -18.90 12.75
CA VAL A 256 -17.24 -18.24 11.44
C VAL A 256 -18.57 -18.38 10.69
N GLN A 257 -19.39 -17.34 10.75
CA GLN A 257 -20.67 -17.28 10.02
C GLN A 257 -20.53 -16.76 8.58
N GLN A 258 -19.39 -16.15 8.24
CA GLN A 258 -19.17 -15.48 6.96
C GLN A 258 -17.75 -15.75 6.46
N TYR A 259 -17.64 -16.45 5.34
CA TYR A 259 -16.37 -16.58 4.64
C TYR A 259 -16.13 -15.39 3.70
N GLY A 260 -14.90 -14.87 3.69
CA GLY A 260 -14.55 -13.70 2.89
C GLY A 260 -15.18 -12.40 3.41
N ALA A 261 -15.39 -11.44 2.51
CA ALA A 261 -15.92 -10.11 2.81
C ALA A 261 -17.13 -9.77 1.93
N ALA A 262 -18.31 -9.72 2.54
CA ALA A 262 -19.55 -9.26 1.90
C ALA A 262 -19.69 -7.74 2.01
N LYS A 263 -19.31 -7.20 3.18
CA LYS A 263 -19.44 -5.79 3.58
C LYS A 263 -18.08 -5.17 3.87
N ILE A 264 -18.01 -3.84 3.86
CA ILE A 264 -16.75 -3.12 4.08
C ILE A 264 -16.09 -3.47 5.42
N ASN A 265 -16.88 -3.69 6.47
CA ASN A 265 -16.41 -4.05 7.80
C ASN A 265 -16.00 -5.52 7.96
N ASP A 266 -16.23 -6.37 6.95
CA ASP A 266 -15.68 -7.72 6.93
C ASP A 266 -14.21 -7.78 6.56
N LEU A 267 -13.69 -6.71 5.93
CA LEU A 267 -12.26 -6.52 5.70
C LEU A 267 -11.56 -6.20 7.03
N SER A 268 -10.23 -6.24 7.04
CA SER A 268 -9.45 -6.01 8.25
C SER A 268 -9.24 -4.52 8.55
N TRP A 269 -8.93 -4.18 9.81
CA TRP A 269 -8.54 -2.81 10.18
C TRP A 269 -7.36 -2.29 9.35
N LYS A 270 -6.46 -3.19 8.91
CA LYS A 270 -5.32 -2.86 8.06
C LYS A 270 -5.76 -2.47 6.65
N ASP A 271 -6.90 -2.99 6.19
CA ASP A 271 -7.51 -2.59 4.93
C ASP A 271 -8.07 -1.17 5.03
N ALA A 272 -8.71 -0.80 6.15
CA ALA A 272 -9.10 0.59 6.41
C ALA A 272 -7.91 1.55 6.45
N LEU A 273 -6.80 1.15 7.08
CA LEU A 273 -5.56 1.93 7.09
C LEU A 273 -4.99 2.15 5.67
N ASP A 274 -5.15 1.18 4.77
CA ASP A 274 -4.75 1.33 3.36
C ASP A 274 -5.58 2.40 2.65
N TYR A 275 -6.90 2.45 2.88
CA TYR A 275 -7.80 3.44 2.27
C TYR A 275 -7.40 4.87 2.67
N TYR A 276 -7.07 5.06 3.95
CA TYR A 276 -6.65 6.35 4.48
C TYR A 276 -5.26 6.76 4.01
N SER A 277 -4.39 5.80 3.72
CA SER A 277 -3.03 6.03 3.25
C SER A 277 -2.93 6.29 1.76
N CYS A 278 -3.94 5.89 0.99
CA CYS A 278 -3.94 6.08 -0.46
C CYS A 278 -3.79 7.56 -0.84
N THR A 279 -2.75 7.84 -1.63
CA THR A 279 -2.42 9.20 -2.09
C THR A 279 -3.02 9.54 -3.45
N GLU A 280 -3.77 8.62 -4.06
CA GLU A 280 -4.37 8.77 -5.38
C GLU A 280 -3.34 9.09 -6.49
N CYS A 281 -2.09 8.63 -6.32
CA CYS A 281 -0.98 8.97 -7.22
C CYS A 281 -0.96 8.21 -8.56
N GLY A 282 -1.78 7.18 -8.72
CA GLY A 282 -1.91 6.41 -9.97
C GLY A 282 -0.83 5.36 -10.24
N ARG A 283 0.28 5.30 -9.48
CA ARG A 283 1.37 4.34 -9.74
C ARG A 283 0.92 2.88 -9.76
N CYS A 284 -0.07 2.51 -8.95
CA CYS A 284 -0.64 1.16 -8.93
C CYS A 284 -1.49 0.86 -10.18
N GLN A 285 -2.12 1.89 -10.76
CA GLN A 285 -2.90 1.83 -11.98
C GLN A 285 -2.00 1.65 -13.20
N ASP A 286 -0.92 2.44 -13.32
CA ASP A 286 0.04 2.37 -14.44
C ASP A 286 0.66 0.97 -14.62
N MET A 287 0.79 0.22 -13.51
CA MET A 287 1.38 -1.13 -13.50
C MET A 287 0.33 -2.26 -13.55
N CYS A 288 -0.95 -1.93 -13.58
CA CYS A 288 -2.02 -2.92 -13.56
C CYS A 288 -2.24 -3.47 -14.99
N PRO A 289 -2.03 -4.78 -15.23
CA PRO A 289 -2.26 -5.35 -16.55
C PRO A 289 -3.73 -5.24 -16.97
N ALA A 290 -4.67 -5.39 -16.02
CA ALA A 290 -6.10 -5.26 -16.31
C ALA A 290 -6.45 -3.86 -16.84
N TYR A 291 -5.98 -2.81 -16.17
CA TYR A 291 -6.17 -1.43 -16.62
C TYR A 291 -5.54 -1.20 -18.00
N ASN A 292 -4.30 -1.65 -18.18
CA ASN A 292 -3.56 -1.46 -19.43
C ASN A 292 -4.17 -2.22 -20.63
N THR A 293 -5.02 -3.23 -20.37
CA THR A 293 -5.83 -3.93 -21.38
C THR A 293 -7.29 -3.46 -21.39
N GLN A 294 -7.58 -2.27 -20.88
CA GLN A 294 -8.91 -1.64 -20.90
C GLN A 294 -10.01 -2.42 -20.16
N LYS A 295 -9.64 -3.28 -19.20
CA LYS A 295 -10.60 -3.89 -18.27
C LYS A 295 -11.00 -2.88 -17.18
N PRO A 296 -12.16 -3.03 -16.52
CA PRO A 296 -12.65 -2.01 -15.59
C PRO A 296 -11.83 -1.87 -14.30
N LEU A 297 -10.96 -2.83 -13.96
CA LEU A 297 -10.15 -2.74 -12.75
C LEU A 297 -9.05 -1.68 -12.84
N THR A 298 -9.24 -0.62 -12.07
CA THR A 298 -8.18 0.30 -11.63
C THR A 298 -7.92 0.08 -10.13
N PRO A 299 -6.70 -0.37 -9.74
CA PRO A 299 -6.35 -0.56 -8.33
C PRO A 299 -6.46 0.73 -7.51
N LYS A 300 -6.23 1.90 -8.14
CA LYS A 300 -6.40 3.19 -7.47
C LYS A 300 -7.87 3.43 -7.12
N MET A 301 -8.78 3.27 -8.08
CA MET A 301 -10.19 3.53 -7.83
C MET A 301 -10.79 2.50 -6.89
N LEU A 302 -10.44 1.22 -7.01
CA LEU A 302 -10.88 0.20 -6.02
C LEU A 302 -10.65 0.65 -4.57
N ILE A 303 -9.48 1.22 -4.27
CA ILE A 303 -9.16 1.71 -2.91
C ILE A 303 -9.94 2.99 -2.55
N VAL A 304 -10.20 3.85 -3.52
CA VAL A 304 -11.03 5.06 -3.34
C VAL A 304 -12.49 4.66 -3.11
N ASP A 305 -13.04 3.77 -3.92
CA ASP A 305 -14.43 3.34 -3.86
C ASP A 305 -14.72 2.56 -2.59
N LEU A 306 -13.78 1.73 -2.12
CA LEU A 306 -13.87 1.09 -0.80
C LEU A 306 -13.89 2.13 0.34
N ARG A 307 -13.10 3.21 0.22
CA ARG A 307 -13.11 4.31 1.19
C ARG A 307 -14.44 5.06 1.19
N GLU A 308 -14.99 5.35 0.02
CA GLU A 308 -16.27 6.04 -0.10
C GLU A 308 -17.43 5.14 0.38
N ASN A 309 -17.37 3.83 0.13
CA ASN A 309 -18.29 2.86 0.74
C ASN A 309 -18.20 2.88 2.28
N LEU A 310 -16.99 2.88 2.86
CA LEU A 310 -16.80 3.04 4.31
C LEU A 310 -17.45 4.32 4.85
N TYR A 311 -17.28 5.44 4.15
CA TYR A 311 -17.83 6.72 4.58
C TYR A 311 -19.35 6.82 4.44
N ARG A 312 -19.93 6.23 3.38
CA ARG A 312 -21.40 6.12 3.25
C ARG A 312 -22.02 5.33 4.39
N ASN A 313 -21.35 4.28 4.86
CA ASN A 313 -21.81 3.44 5.97
C ASN A 313 -21.39 3.95 7.36
N ARG A 314 -20.83 5.17 7.47
CA ARG A 314 -20.29 5.70 8.73
C ARG A 314 -21.29 5.64 9.87
N ASN A 315 -22.54 6.03 9.65
CA ASN A 315 -23.53 6.12 10.73
C ASN A 315 -23.92 4.72 11.23
N GLN A 316 -24.11 3.77 10.32
CA GLN A 316 -24.42 2.38 10.64
C GLN A 316 -23.29 1.74 11.46
N LEU A 317 -22.04 1.91 11.01
CA LEU A 317 -20.85 1.39 11.70
C LEU A 317 -20.67 2.00 13.09
N MET A 318 -20.83 3.31 13.21
CA MET A 318 -20.66 4.01 14.49
C MET A 318 -21.75 3.67 15.52
N ASN A 319 -22.94 3.28 15.05
CA ASN A 319 -24.07 2.88 15.88
C ASN A 319 -24.16 1.37 16.10
N GLY A 320 -23.21 0.58 15.59
CA GLY A 320 -23.20 -0.88 15.72
C GLY A 320 -24.26 -1.62 14.88
N LYS A 321 -24.91 -0.93 13.93
CA LYS A 321 -25.94 -1.48 13.04
C LYS A 321 -25.32 -2.20 11.84
N LEU A 322 -24.54 -3.25 12.10
CA LEU A 322 -23.71 -3.93 11.09
C LEU A 322 -24.55 -4.62 9.99
N GLU A 323 -25.79 -5.00 10.30
CA GLU A 323 -26.73 -5.59 9.35
C GLU A 323 -27.13 -4.60 8.24
N GLU A 324 -27.24 -3.31 8.57
CA GLU A 324 -27.63 -2.23 7.65
C GLU A 324 -26.45 -1.72 6.78
N VAL A 325 -25.23 -2.22 7.00
CA VAL A 325 -24.06 -1.83 6.19
C VAL A 325 -24.21 -2.38 4.77
N SER A 326 -24.07 -1.51 3.77
CA SER A 326 -24.16 -1.88 2.36
C SER A 326 -23.03 -2.83 1.93
N PRO A 327 -23.30 -3.69 0.93
CA PRO A 327 -22.31 -4.63 0.41
C PRO A 327 -21.11 -3.90 -0.23
N VAL A 328 -19.99 -4.62 -0.36
CA VAL A 328 -18.82 -4.15 -1.10
C VAL A 328 -19.11 -4.09 -2.60
N ILE A 329 -19.86 -5.05 -3.13
CA ILE A 329 -20.29 -5.03 -4.52
C ILE A 329 -21.44 -4.04 -4.68
N ASP A 330 -21.21 -3.01 -5.48
CA ASP A 330 -22.16 -1.94 -5.76
C ASP A 330 -21.97 -1.37 -7.18
N GLU A 331 -22.57 -0.22 -7.45
CA GLU A 331 -22.47 0.48 -8.74
C GLU A 331 -21.06 0.92 -9.12
N ASN A 332 -20.15 1.11 -8.15
CA ASN A 332 -18.76 1.51 -8.39
C ASN A 332 -17.82 0.29 -8.40
N ILE A 333 -18.05 -0.66 -7.50
CA ILE A 333 -17.29 -1.91 -7.42
C ILE A 333 -18.16 -3.05 -7.93
N THR A 334 -18.20 -3.22 -9.25
CA THR A 334 -18.96 -4.30 -9.88
C THR A 334 -18.22 -5.64 -9.82
N ASP A 335 -18.91 -6.74 -10.11
CA ASP A 335 -18.30 -8.06 -10.26
C ASP A 335 -17.11 -8.05 -11.21
N ASP A 336 -17.25 -7.40 -12.37
CA ASP A 336 -16.21 -7.39 -13.40
C ASP A 336 -14.94 -6.67 -12.92
N VAL A 337 -15.07 -5.64 -12.07
CA VAL A 337 -13.93 -5.01 -11.40
C VAL A 337 -13.16 -6.03 -10.55
N ILE A 338 -13.87 -6.84 -9.76
CA ILE A 338 -13.28 -7.84 -8.88
C ILE A 338 -12.67 -9.01 -9.67
N TRP A 339 -13.35 -9.48 -10.72
CA TRP A 339 -12.90 -10.62 -11.54
C TRP A 339 -11.78 -10.26 -12.52
N SER A 340 -11.62 -8.98 -12.87
CA SER A 340 -10.53 -8.49 -13.72
C SER A 340 -9.13 -8.60 -13.09
N CYS A 341 -9.01 -8.77 -11.77
CA CYS A 341 -7.72 -8.88 -11.11
C CYS A 341 -6.96 -10.16 -11.49
N THR A 342 -5.75 -10.01 -12.00
CA THR A 342 -4.85 -11.11 -12.39
C THR A 342 -3.99 -11.63 -11.24
N SER A 343 -4.16 -11.11 -10.03
CA SER A 343 -3.44 -11.57 -8.83
C SER A 343 -1.91 -11.41 -8.86
N CYS A 344 -1.36 -10.66 -9.83
CA CYS A 344 0.09 -10.47 -10.00
C CYS A 344 0.74 -9.56 -8.94
N ARG A 345 -0.05 -8.78 -8.19
CA ARG A 345 0.39 -7.87 -7.12
C ARG A 345 1.40 -6.79 -7.55
N ALA A 346 1.51 -6.50 -8.86
CA ALA A 346 2.37 -5.42 -9.37
C ALA A 346 1.99 -4.04 -8.78
N CYS A 347 0.69 -3.81 -8.57
CA CYS A 347 0.14 -2.62 -7.92
C CYS A 347 0.71 -2.39 -6.51
N GLU A 348 0.87 -3.45 -5.71
CA GLU A 348 1.39 -3.40 -4.35
C GLU A 348 2.90 -3.13 -4.33
N ILE A 349 3.63 -3.66 -5.32
CA ILE A 349 5.07 -3.39 -5.48
C ILE A 349 5.30 -1.93 -5.86
N ALA A 350 4.46 -1.39 -6.76
CA ALA A 350 4.57 -0.02 -7.24
C ALA A 350 4.14 1.04 -6.22
N CYS A 351 3.32 0.66 -5.23
CA CYS A 351 2.74 1.58 -4.27
C CYS A 351 3.80 2.19 -3.33
N PRO A 352 3.97 3.52 -3.30
CA PRO A 352 4.99 4.17 -2.45
C PRO A 352 4.65 4.14 -0.96
N VAL A 353 3.38 3.91 -0.63
CA VAL A 353 2.83 3.85 0.74
C VAL A 353 2.31 2.46 1.10
N PHE A 354 2.71 1.44 0.32
CA PHE A 354 2.49 0.02 0.60
C PHE A 354 1.03 -0.43 0.81
N VAL A 355 0.11 0.14 0.02
CA VAL A 355 -1.28 -0.34 -0.01
C VAL A 355 -1.37 -1.76 -0.57
N GLU A 356 -1.97 -2.66 0.20
CA GLU A 356 -2.22 -4.05 -0.19
C GLU A 356 -3.57 -4.12 -0.92
N HIS A 357 -3.60 -4.47 -2.20
CA HIS A 357 -4.83 -4.46 -2.99
C HIS A 357 -5.42 -5.87 -3.11
N THR A 358 -4.55 -6.87 -3.29
CA THR A 358 -4.96 -8.18 -3.76
C THR A 358 -5.64 -9.00 -2.66
N ASN A 359 -5.24 -8.83 -1.39
CA ASN A 359 -5.87 -9.51 -0.27
C ASN A 359 -7.36 -9.14 -0.11
N LYS A 360 -7.71 -7.87 -0.31
CA LYS A 360 -9.10 -7.38 -0.29
C LYS A 360 -9.93 -8.06 -1.38
N ILE A 361 -9.40 -8.11 -2.60
CA ILE A 361 -10.04 -8.78 -3.74
C ILE A 361 -10.24 -10.27 -3.46
N TYR A 362 -9.26 -10.94 -2.85
CA TYR A 362 -9.41 -12.35 -2.50
C TYR A 362 -10.51 -12.60 -1.47
N ASP A 363 -10.61 -11.76 -0.43
CA ASP A 363 -11.67 -11.93 0.56
C ASP A 363 -13.05 -11.60 -0.03
N ILE A 364 -13.16 -10.61 -0.93
CA ILE A 364 -14.41 -10.37 -1.68
C ILE A 364 -14.76 -11.59 -2.53
N ARG A 365 -13.82 -12.12 -3.32
CA ARG A 365 -14.02 -13.34 -4.13
C ARG A 365 -14.42 -14.55 -3.29
N ARG A 366 -13.84 -14.71 -2.09
CA ARG A 366 -14.19 -15.80 -1.16
C ARG A 366 -15.65 -15.74 -0.73
N ASN A 367 -16.16 -14.54 -0.42
CA ASN A 367 -17.57 -14.36 -0.13
C ASN A 367 -18.42 -14.70 -1.37
N LEU A 368 -18.13 -14.07 -2.52
CA LEU A 368 -18.89 -14.28 -3.75
C LEU A 368 -18.98 -15.76 -4.13
N VAL A 369 -17.88 -16.51 -4.02
CA VAL A 369 -17.86 -17.93 -4.40
C VAL A 369 -18.50 -18.83 -3.35
N MET A 370 -18.08 -18.73 -2.09
CA MET A 370 -18.46 -19.74 -1.08
C MET A 370 -19.78 -19.43 -0.38
N MET A 371 -20.26 -18.18 -0.46
CA MET A 371 -21.47 -17.74 0.25
C MET A 371 -22.58 -17.39 -0.72
N GLU A 372 -22.26 -16.77 -1.86
CA GLU A 372 -23.26 -16.33 -2.83
C GLU A 372 -23.34 -17.21 -4.08
N SER A 373 -22.41 -18.16 -4.26
CA SER A 373 -22.28 -18.95 -5.51
C SER A 373 -22.26 -18.08 -6.78
N ARG A 374 -21.64 -16.89 -6.67
CA ARG A 374 -21.61 -15.84 -7.69
C ARG A 374 -20.21 -15.70 -8.27
N PHE A 375 -20.03 -16.15 -9.51
CA PHE A 375 -18.75 -16.09 -10.23
C PHE A 375 -18.98 -16.21 -11.74
N PRO A 376 -18.00 -15.84 -12.60
CA PRO A 376 -18.12 -15.97 -14.06
C PRO A 376 -18.41 -17.41 -14.49
N GLY A 377 -19.24 -17.61 -15.52
CA GLY A 377 -19.68 -18.94 -15.93
C GLY A 377 -18.52 -19.88 -16.34
N GLU A 378 -17.44 -19.32 -16.89
CA GLU A 378 -16.24 -20.06 -17.29
C GLU A 378 -15.55 -20.72 -16.08
N VAL A 379 -15.68 -20.12 -14.89
CA VAL A 379 -15.10 -20.63 -13.64
C VAL A 379 -15.78 -21.93 -13.21
N GLN A 380 -17.07 -22.11 -13.51
CA GLN A 380 -17.81 -23.30 -13.09
C GLN A 380 -17.18 -24.59 -13.63
N THR A 381 -16.73 -24.56 -14.89
CA THR A 381 -16.07 -25.70 -15.53
C THR A 381 -14.71 -25.98 -14.87
N VAL A 382 -13.98 -24.94 -14.46
CA VAL A 382 -12.71 -25.08 -13.75
C VAL A 382 -12.92 -25.75 -12.39
N PHE A 383 -13.92 -25.33 -11.60
CA PHE A 383 -14.22 -25.97 -10.31
C PHE A 383 -14.62 -27.43 -10.47
N LYS A 384 -15.54 -27.73 -11.40
CA LYS A 384 -15.95 -29.10 -11.68
C LYS A 384 -14.77 -30.00 -12.05
N ASN A 385 -13.88 -29.53 -12.93
CA ASN A 385 -12.70 -30.31 -13.34
C ASN A 385 -11.72 -30.50 -12.17
N LEU A 386 -11.53 -29.48 -11.33
CA LEU A 386 -10.66 -29.58 -10.17
C LEU A 386 -11.19 -30.59 -9.14
N GLU A 387 -12.49 -30.63 -8.92
CA GLU A 387 -13.16 -31.58 -8.03
C GLU A 387 -13.09 -33.02 -8.56
N THR A 388 -13.37 -33.20 -9.86
CA THR A 388 -13.52 -34.54 -10.46
C THR A 388 -12.20 -35.14 -10.94
N ASN A 389 -11.38 -34.35 -11.64
CA ASN A 389 -10.16 -34.80 -12.30
C ASN A 389 -8.88 -34.37 -11.56
N GLY A 390 -9.00 -33.56 -10.49
CA GLY A 390 -7.84 -33.00 -9.81
C GLY A 390 -7.03 -32.04 -10.70
N SER A 391 -7.64 -31.45 -11.73
CA SER A 391 -6.97 -30.62 -12.73
C SER A 391 -7.92 -29.53 -13.24
N PRO A 392 -7.46 -28.34 -13.64
CA PRO A 392 -8.35 -27.30 -14.19
C PRO A 392 -8.96 -27.69 -15.56
N TRP A 393 -8.42 -28.71 -16.22
CA TRP A 393 -8.87 -29.22 -17.52
C TRP A 393 -9.54 -30.59 -17.40
N ALA A 394 -10.37 -30.92 -18.40
CA ALA A 394 -11.14 -32.15 -18.49
C ALA A 394 -10.33 -33.35 -19.05
N PHE A 395 -9.06 -33.48 -18.66
CA PHE A 395 -8.24 -34.65 -18.98
C PHE A 395 -8.30 -35.67 -17.85
N SER A 396 -8.20 -36.96 -18.17
CA SER A 396 -8.18 -37.99 -17.13
C SER A 396 -6.84 -38.00 -16.38
N PRO A 397 -6.82 -38.38 -15.09
CA PRO A 397 -5.58 -38.45 -14.31
C PRO A 397 -4.51 -39.38 -14.90
N GLU A 398 -4.90 -40.41 -15.64
CA GLU A 398 -4.01 -41.38 -16.29
C GLU A 398 -3.19 -40.73 -17.42
N ASP A 399 -3.76 -39.71 -18.08
CA ASP A 399 -3.08 -38.98 -19.15
C ASP A 399 -1.88 -38.16 -18.66
N ARG A 400 -1.70 -38.01 -17.34
CA ARG A 400 -0.56 -37.30 -16.74
C ARG A 400 0.78 -37.94 -17.03
N LEU A 401 0.82 -39.21 -17.45
CA LEU A 401 2.05 -39.91 -17.80
C LEU A 401 2.42 -39.80 -19.28
N LYS A 402 1.52 -39.36 -20.17
CA LYS A 402 1.78 -39.29 -21.62
C LYS A 402 3.05 -38.49 -21.97
N TRP A 403 3.38 -37.46 -21.19
CA TRP A 403 4.59 -36.66 -21.44
C TRP A 403 5.89 -37.40 -21.13
N THR A 404 5.88 -38.56 -20.44
CA THR A 404 7.08 -39.34 -20.09
C THR A 404 7.50 -40.32 -21.18
N GLU A 405 6.68 -40.49 -22.23
CA GLU A 405 6.93 -41.43 -23.33
C GLU A 405 8.32 -41.25 -23.94
N GLY A 406 9.06 -42.34 -24.04
CA GLY A 406 10.44 -42.34 -24.55
C GLY A 406 11.50 -41.74 -23.61
N LEU A 407 11.15 -41.37 -22.38
CA LEU A 407 12.10 -40.82 -21.40
C LEU A 407 12.39 -41.76 -20.23
N SER A 408 11.72 -42.91 -20.08
CA SER A 408 11.92 -43.88 -18.98
C SER A 408 12.04 -43.19 -17.61
N ILE A 409 11.02 -42.41 -17.25
CA ILE A 409 10.91 -41.68 -15.97
C ILE A 409 10.12 -42.55 -15.01
N LYS A 410 10.64 -42.73 -13.79
CA LYS A 410 9.99 -43.53 -12.75
C LYS A 410 9.01 -42.70 -11.91
N THR A 411 7.99 -43.35 -11.38
CA THR A 411 7.10 -42.76 -10.38
C THR A 411 7.62 -42.97 -8.95
N MET A 412 7.09 -42.22 -7.99
CA MET A 412 7.38 -42.40 -6.56
C MET A 412 7.03 -43.80 -6.05
N SER A 413 6.01 -44.44 -6.63
CA SER A 413 5.62 -45.81 -6.29
C SER A 413 6.60 -46.87 -6.80
N GLU A 414 7.34 -46.58 -7.87
CA GLU A 414 8.32 -47.50 -8.46
C GLU A 414 9.71 -47.40 -7.84
N ASP A 415 10.12 -46.21 -7.38
CA ASP A 415 11.45 -45.98 -6.82
C ASP A 415 11.43 -44.97 -5.66
N PRO A 416 11.55 -45.44 -4.40
CA PRO A 416 11.59 -44.56 -3.24
C PRO A 416 12.97 -43.90 -3.05
N LYS A 417 14.02 -44.33 -3.77
CA LYS A 417 15.39 -43.81 -3.60
C LYS A 417 15.70 -42.69 -4.60
N ILE A 418 15.18 -41.50 -4.30
CA ILE A 418 15.37 -40.30 -5.12
C ILE A 418 16.12 -39.21 -4.38
N ASP A 419 16.74 -38.31 -5.14
CA ASP A 419 17.30 -37.05 -4.65
C ASP A 419 16.24 -35.95 -4.59
N ILE A 420 15.33 -35.91 -5.58
CA ILE A 420 14.25 -34.91 -5.67
C ILE A 420 12.95 -35.50 -6.21
N LEU A 421 11.80 -35.00 -5.72
CA LEU A 421 10.53 -35.13 -6.42
C LEU A 421 10.43 -34.03 -7.48
N PHE A 422 10.20 -34.38 -8.74
CA PHE A 422 9.85 -33.42 -9.77
C PHE A 422 8.32 -33.26 -9.83
N TRP A 423 7.83 -32.11 -9.33
CA TRP A 423 6.42 -31.74 -9.41
C TRP A 423 6.12 -31.14 -10.78
N VAL A 424 5.34 -31.90 -11.57
CA VAL A 424 5.11 -31.63 -12.99
C VAL A 424 4.14 -30.46 -13.18
N GLY A 425 3.10 -30.40 -12.35
CA GLY A 425 1.99 -29.46 -12.46
C GLY A 425 1.07 -29.79 -13.63
N CYS A 426 -0.16 -29.24 -13.57
CA CYS A 426 -1.17 -29.51 -14.59
C CYS A 426 -0.71 -29.11 -16.00
N ALA A 427 -0.14 -27.90 -16.15
CA ALA A 427 0.27 -27.41 -17.46
C ALA A 427 1.38 -28.28 -18.06
N GLY A 428 2.36 -28.68 -17.25
CA GLY A 428 3.39 -29.62 -17.69
C GLY A 428 2.79 -30.93 -18.19
N ALA A 429 1.83 -31.48 -17.45
CA ALA A 429 1.23 -32.78 -17.78
C ALA A 429 0.33 -32.75 -19.03
N PHE A 430 -0.42 -31.66 -19.25
CA PHE A 430 -1.52 -31.65 -20.21
C PHE A 430 -1.37 -30.67 -21.38
N ASP A 431 -0.67 -29.54 -21.21
CA ASP A 431 -0.53 -28.53 -22.27
C ASP A 431 0.69 -28.84 -23.16
N ASP A 432 0.47 -28.95 -24.47
CA ASP A 432 1.51 -29.39 -25.42
C ASP A 432 2.73 -28.46 -25.49
N ARG A 433 2.52 -27.17 -25.25
CA ARG A 433 3.63 -26.20 -25.18
C ARG A 433 4.47 -26.44 -23.93
N ASN A 434 3.84 -26.62 -22.77
CA ASN A 434 4.52 -26.85 -21.50
C ASN A 434 5.10 -28.26 -21.37
N ARG A 435 4.54 -29.27 -22.04
CA ARG A 435 5.14 -30.62 -22.17
C ARG A 435 6.57 -30.57 -22.68
N LYS A 436 6.85 -29.71 -23.67
CA LYS A 436 8.21 -29.52 -24.22
C LYS A 436 9.18 -29.01 -23.15
N VAL A 437 8.72 -28.09 -22.29
CA VAL A 437 9.53 -27.51 -21.20
C VAL A 437 9.87 -28.58 -20.16
N ILE A 438 8.89 -29.35 -19.69
CA ILE A 438 9.14 -30.36 -18.66
C ILE A 438 9.95 -31.55 -19.19
N ARG A 439 9.80 -31.94 -20.47
CA ARG A 439 10.63 -32.98 -21.10
C ARG A 439 12.08 -32.53 -21.22
N ALA A 440 12.31 -31.28 -21.61
CA ALA A 440 13.65 -30.71 -21.66
C ALA A 440 14.27 -30.68 -20.26
N PHE A 441 13.52 -30.25 -19.25
CA PHE A 441 14.00 -30.24 -17.87
C PHE A 441 14.32 -31.65 -17.35
N ALA A 442 13.43 -32.63 -17.56
CA ALA A 442 13.68 -34.02 -17.19
C ALA A 442 14.91 -34.61 -17.90
N SER A 443 15.14 -34.24 -19.16
CA SER A 443 16.34 -34.66 -19.91
C SER A 443 17.62 -34.05 -19.33
N LEU A 444 17.57 -32.79 -18.89
CA LEU A 444 18.68 -32.15 -18.19
C LEU A 444 18.97 -32.82 -16.85
N LEU A 445 17.94 -33.15 -16.07
CA LEU A 445 18.09 -33.90 -14.82
C LEU A 445 18.78 -35.25 -15.04
N LYS A 446 18.37 -36.00 -16.08
CA LYS A 446 19.03 -37.25 -16.47
C LYS A 446 20.49 -37.05 -16.86
N LYS A 447 20.77 -36.02 -17.66
CA LYS A 447 22.14 -35.71 -18.09
C LYS A 447 23.05 -35.29 -16.94
N ALA A 448 22.49 -34.63 -15.92
CA ALA A 448 23.17 -34.27 -14.68
C ALA A 448 23.18 -35.42 -13.65
N GLU A 449 22.75 -36.63 -14.03
CA GLU A 449 22.70 -37.82 -13.18
C GLU A 449 21.91 -37.64 -11.87
N ILE A 450 20.94 -36.71 -11.86
CA ILE A 450 20.05 -36.47 -10.72
C ILE A 450 19.01 -37.59 -10.67
N ARG A 451 18.89 -38.27 -9.52
CA ARG A 451 17.83 -39.27 -9.34
C ARG A 451 16.55 -38.56 -8.97
N PHE A 452 15.58 -38.56 -9.87
CA PHE A 452 14.27 -37.97 -9.62
C PHE A 452 13.15 -38.94 -9.95
N ALA A 453 12.00 -38.74 -9.30
CA ALA A 453 10.75 -39.38 -9.65
C ALA A 453 9.63 -38.34 -9.73
N ILE A 454 8.48 -38.78 -10.23
CA ILE A 454 7.25 -37.99 -10.34
C ILE A 454 6.10 -38.70 -9.60
N LEU A 455 5.04 -37.98 -9.26
CA LEU A 455 3.84 -38.58 -8.67
C LEU A 455 2.93 -39.28 -9.70
N GLY A 456 3.08 -38.97 -10.99
CA GLY A 456 2.26 -39.57 -12.04
C GLY A 456 0.77 -39.24 -11.87
N SER A 457 -0.08 -40.26 -11.86
CA SER A 457 -1.53 -40.14 -11.66
C SER A 457 -1.94 -39.76 -10.24
N GLU A 458 -1.06 -39.90 -9.25
CA GLU A 458 -1.32 -39.44 -7.88
C GLU A 458 -1.13 -37.91 -7.72
N GLU A 459 -0.54 -37.23 -8.71
CA GLU A 459 -0.39 -35.78 -8.68
C GLU A 459 -1.72 -35.08 -9.00
N ARG A 460 -2.21 -34.26 -8.07
CA ARG A 460 -3.34 -33.36 -8.30
C ARG A 460 -2.86 -31.92 -8.45
N CYS A 461 -3.72 -31.05 -8.96
CA CYS A 461 -3.50 -29.61 -8.97
C CYS A 461 -3.15 -29.13 -7.56
N THR A 462 -2.25 -28.15 -7.44
CA THR A 462 -1.89 -27.60 -6.13
C THR A 462 -3.05 -26.86 -5.45
N GLY A 463 -4.12 -26.58 -6.21
CA GLY A 463 -5.30 -25.83 -5.76
C GLY A 463 -5.17 -24.32 -5.95
N ASP A 464 -4.06 -23.81 -6.52
CA ASP A 464 -3.82 -22.36 -6.67
C ASP A 464 -5.00 -21.66 -7.36
N ALA A 465 -5.48 -22.18 -8.49
CA ALA A 465 -6.61 -21.62 -9.22
C ALA A 465 -7.88 -21.51 -8.35
N ALA A 466 -8.26 -22.59 -7.66
CA ALA A 466 -9.40 -22.57 -6.72
C ALA A 466 -9.22 -21.47 -5.67
N ARG A 467 -8.02 -21.38 -5.08
CA ARG A 467 -7.71 -20.40 -4.04
C ARG A 467 -7.81 -18.96 -4.52
N ARG A 468 -7.20 -18.61 -5.67
CA ARG A 468 -7.19 -17.24 -6.21
C ARG A 468 -8.56 -16.77 -6.72
N ILE A 469 -9.42 -17.72 -7.09
CA ILE A 469 -10.78 -17.46 -7.55
C ILE A 469 -11.74 -17.37 -6.35
N GLY A 470 -11.36 -17.83 -5.16
CA GLY A 470 -12.13 -17.66 -3.93
C GLY A 470 -12.72 -18.95 -3.36
N ASN A 471 -12.52 -20.10 -4.02
CA ASN A 471 -12.93 -21.40 -3.50
C ASN A 471 -11.86 -21.97 -2.57
N GLU A 472 -11.81 -21.45 -1.34
CA GLU A 472 -10.84 -21.88 -0.32
C GLU A 472 -11.09 -23.33 0.13
N TYR A 473 -12.35 -23.78 0.14
CA TYR A 473 -12.69 -25.16 0.50
C TYR A 473 -12.07 -26.16 -0.48
N LEU A 474 -12.31 -25.98 -1.80
CA LEU A 474 -11.71 -26.83 -2.83
C LEU A 474 -10.18 -26.76 -2.81
N PHE A 475 -9.61 -25.58 -2.57
CA PHE A 475 -8.16 -25.46 -2.38
C PHE A 475 -7.67 -26.33 -1.21
N GLN A 476 -8.30 -26.27 -0.05
CA GLN A 476 -7.88 -27.05 1.12
C GLN A 476 -8.04 -28.55 0.90
N THR A 477 -9.11 -28.99 0.23
CA THR A 477 -9.32 -30.40 -0.13
C THR A 477 -8.18 -30.91 -1.02
N LEU A 478 -7.83 -30.16 -2.07
CA LEU A 478 -6.71 -30.51 -2.97
C LEU A 478 -5.36 -30.45 -2.25
N ALA A 479 -5.12 -29.42 -1.43
CA ALA A 479 -3.89 -29.25 -0.68
C ALA A 479 -3.67 -30.37 0.34
N LYS A 480 -4.68 -30.69 1.15
CA LYS A 480 -4.62 -31.78 2.14
C LYS A 480 -4.36 -33.12 1.47
N ALA A 481 -5.04 -33.43 0.36
CA ALA A 481 -4.81 -34.65 -0.41
C ALA A 481 -3.37 -34.74 -0.95
N ASN A 482 -2.84 -33.65 -1.52
CA ASN A 482 -1.46 -33.61 -1.99
C ASN A 482 -0.46 -33.76 -0.84
N ILE A 483 -0.69 -33.08 0.29
CA ILE A 483 0.16 -33.16 1.49
C ILE A 483 0.18 -34.59 2.02
N GLU A 484 -0.96 -35.26 2.08
CA GLU A 484 -1.06 -36.66 2.51
C GLU A 484 -0.20 -37.57 1.62
N THR A 485 -0.33 -37.45 0.29
CA THR A 485 0.48 -38.20 -0.67
C THR A 485 1.98 -37.91 -0.51
N LEU A 486 2.36 -36.63 -0.43
CA LEU A 486 3.75 -36.22 -0.27
C LEU A 486 4.35 -36.75 1.03
N ASN A 487 3.58 -36.72 2.13
CA ASN A 487 4.01 -37.22 3.44
C ASN A 487 4.11 -38.74 3.46
N ARG A 488 3.18 -39.46 2.79
CA ARG A 488 3.23 -40.91 2.63
C ARG A 488 4.54 -41.38 2.00
N TYR A 489 5.01 -40.66 0.98
CA TYR A 489 6.29 -40.90 0.33
C TYR A 489 7.49 -40.24 1.03
N GLN A 490 7.28 -39.58 2.17
CA GLN A 490 8.32 -38.90 2.94
C GLN A 490 9.14 -37.90 2.10
N VAL A 491 8.48 -37.21 1.17
CA VAL A 491 9.12 -36.26 0.25
C VAL A 491 9.70 -35.09 1.04
N LYS A 492 10.99 -34.81 0.85
CA LYS A 492 11.68 -33.68 1.49
C LYS A 492 11.91 -32.51 0.54
N LYS A 493 12.34 -32.82 -0.68
CA LYS A 493 12.77 -31.83 -1.68
C LYS A 493 11.94 -31.96 -2.95
N ILE A 494 11.34 -30.84 -3.35
CA ILE A 494 10.47 -30.73 -4.51
C ILE A 494 11.05 -29.70 -5.47
N VAL A 495 11.20 -30.08 -6.74
CA VAL A 495 11.54 -29.15 -7.81
C VAL A 495 10.34 -29.01 -8.74
N THR A 496 10.04 -27.79 -9.18
CA THR A 496 8.94 -27.56 -10.13
C THR A 496 9.26 -26.47 -11.14
N ALA A 497 8.75 -26.65 -12.36
CA ALA A 497 8.81 -25.64 -13.41
C ALA A 497 7.63 -24.66 -13.39
N CYS A 498 6.59 -24.95 -12.61
CA CYS A 498 5.40 -24.11 -12.53
C CYS A 498 5.53 -23.06 -11.41
N PRO A 499 5.52 -21.75 -11.71
CA PRO A 499 5.64 -20.71 -10.68
C PRO A 499 4.44 -20.69 -9.72
N HIS A 500 3.25 -21.08 -10.19
CA HIS A 500 2.07 -21.23 -9.33
C HIS A 500 2.24 -22.38 -8.34
N CYS A 501 2.68 -23.54 -8.82
CA CYS A 501 2.96 -24.69 -7.95
C CYS A 501 4.08 -24.37 -6.97
N PHE A 502 5.16 -23.74 -7.43
CA PHE A 502 6.25 -23.28 -6.57
C PHE A 502 5.73 -22.41 -5.43
N ASN A 503 4.94 -21.38 -5.74
CA ASN A 503 4.39 -20.49 -4.73
C ASN A 503 3.51 -21.26 -3.74
N THR A 504 2.54 -22.04 -4.22
CA THR A 504 1.60 -22.74 -3.34
C THR A 504 2.27 -23.81 -2.46
N LEU A 505 3.13 -24.66 -3.04
CA LEU A 505 3.86 -25.68 -2.29
C LEU A 505 4.80 -25.06 -1.25
N LYS A 506 5.55 -24.01 -1.61
CA LYS A 506 6.54 -23.39 -0.73
C LYS A 506 5.91 -22.54 0.37
N ASN A 507 4.89 -21.77 0.00
CA ASN A 507 4.43 -20.65 0.82
C ASN A 507 3.08 -20.88 1.48
N GLU A 508 2.26 -21.80 0.97
CA GLU A 508 0.87 -21.95 1.38
C GLU A 508 0.58 -23.31 2.00
N TYR A 509 1.27 -24.38 1.60
CA TYR A 509 1.06 -25.72 2.18
C TYR A 509 1.50 -25.81 3.64
N LYS A 510 2.46 -24.98 4.06
CA LYS A 510 2.91 -24.90 5.46
C LYS A 510 1.78 -24.54 6.42
N ASP A 511 0.80 -23.76 5.98
CA ASP A 511 -0.36 -23.37 6.78
C ASP A 511 -1.29 -24.57 7.06
N PHE A 512 -1.09 -25.68 6.36
CA PHE A 512 -1.85 -26.94 6.46
C PHE A 512 -0.95 -28.14 6.81
N GLY A 513 0.25 -27.89 7.34
CA GLY A 513 1.18 -28.94 7.78
C GLY A 513 2.13 -29.50 6.70
N GLY A 514 2.06 -29.01 5.46
CA GLY A 514 2.96 -29.42 4.38
C GLY A 514 4.27 -28.61 4.38
N ASN A 515 5.35 -29.18 4.91
CA ASN A 515 6.65 -28.53 5.03
C ASN A 515 7.69 -29.20 4.11
N TYR A 516 8.00 -28.57 2.98
CA TYR A 516 8.90 -29.11 1.96
C TYR A 516 9.95 -28.08 1.54
N GLU A 517 11.15 -28.56 1.18
CA GLU A 517 12.14 -27.74 0.48
C GLU A 517 11.71 -27.63 -0.99
N VAL A 518 11.12 -26.49 -1.37
CA VAL A 518 10.62 -26.27 -2.73
C VAL A 518 11.55 -25.31 -3.48
N ILE A 519 12.07 -25.77 -4.62
CA ILE A 519 12.97 -25.02 -5.49
C ILE A 519 12.33 -24.87 -6.87
N HIS A 520 12.42 -23.67 -7.44
CA HIS A 520 12.03 -23.45 -8.83
C HIS A 520 13.08 -24.03 -9.78
N HIS A 521 12.68 -24.65 -10.88
CA HIS A 521 13.60 -25.33 -11.80
C HIS A 521 14.80 -24.46 -12.23
N SER A 522 14.61 -23.15 -12.45
CA SER A 522 15.70 -22.25 -12.83
C SER A 522 16.75 -22.06 -11.73
N GLU A 523 16.31 -22.01 -10.47
CA GLU A 523 17.22 -21.94 -9.31
C GLU A 523 17.96 -23.26 -9.13
N PHE A 524 17.28 -24.38 -9.36
CA PHE A 524 17.89 -25.71 -9.28
C PHE A 524 18.96 -25.90 -10.36
N ILE A 525 18.67 -25.53 -11.62
CA ILE A 525 19.65 -25.61 -12.72
C ILE A 525 20.89 -24.76 -12.42
N ALA A 526 20.72 -23.58 -11.82
CA ALA A 526 21.86 -22.72 -11.48
C ALA A 526 22.75 -23.28 -10.36
N GLN A 527 22.30 -24.33 -9.65
CA GLN A 527 23.06 -25.03 -8.60
C GLN A 527 23.80 -26.27 -9.15
N LEU A 528 23.47 -26.73 -10.35
CA LEU A 528 24.14 -27.81 -11.07
C LEU A 528 25.31 -27.25 -11.88
#